data_AF-A0A699SBV6-F1
#
_entry.id   AF-A0A699SBV6-F1
#
_cell.length_a   1.000
_cell.length_b   1.000
_cell.length_c   1.000
_cell.angle_alpha   90.00
_cell.angle_beta   90.00
_cell.angle_gamma   90.00
#
_symmetry.space_group_name_H-M   'P 1'
#
loop_
_entity.id
_entity.type
_entity.pdbx_description
1 polymer ?
#
loop_
_entity_poly.entity_id
_entity_poly.type
_entity_poly.pdbx_seq_one_letter_code
_entity_poly.pdbx_strand_id
1 'polypeptide(L)' 'MTTDNDGNLKIHPPIIVEEHQQVQREEKARTILLSALLDEDMGEFYHMIDARDIWNAIKARFGGNAESKK' A
#
# COMPACT_ATOMS: atom_id res chain seq x y z
N MET A 1 11.42 -27.12 2.12
CA MET A 1 11.55 -27.63 3.50
C MET A 1 12.98 -28.11 3.66
N THR A 2 13.74 -27.51 4.57
CA THR A 2 15.13 -27.91 4.84
C THR A 2 15.20 -28.40 6.29
N THR A 3 15.36 -29.70 6.46
CA THR A 3 15.52 -30.37 7.75
C THR A 3 17.00 -30.29 8.15
N ASP A 4 17.29 -29.96 9.40
CA ASP A 4 18.68 -30.00 9.88
C ASP A 4 19.12 -31.46 10.11
N ASN A 5 20.44 -31.69 10.20
CA ASN A 5 21.04 -33.04 10.25
C ASN A 5 20.54 -33.93 11.40
N ASP A 6 19.96 -33.33 12.45
CA ASP A 6 19.36 -34.03 13.61
C ASP A 6 17.85 -34.33 13.46
N GLY A 7 17.28 -34.17 12.27
CA GLY A 7 15.86 -34.44 12.01
C GLY A 7 14.89 -33.42 12.60
N ASN A 8 15.40 -32.34 13.19
CA ASN A 8 14.59 -31.27 13.75
C ASN A 8 14.13 -30.31 12.65
N LEU A 9 12.82 -30.01 12.66
CA LEU A 9 12.21 -29.03 11.78
C LEU A 9 12.70 -27.63 12.18
N LYS A 10 13.68 -27.09 11.47
CA LYS A 10 14.08 -25.68 11.60
C LYS A 10 12.99 -24.81 11.00
N ILE A 11 11.99 -24.47 11.80
CA ILE A 11 11.06 -23.40 11.47
C ILE A 11 11.83 -22.09 11.60
N HIS A 12 12.08 -21.44 10.46
CA HIS A 12 12.58 -20.07 10.44
C HIS A 12 11.61 -19.18 11.22
N PRO A 13 12.08 -18.21 12.04
CA PRO A 13 11.20 -17.35 12.82
C PRO A 13 10.16 -16.65 11.91
N PRO A 14 9.02 -16.20 12.45
CA PRO A 14 7.87 -15.67 11.71
C PRO A 14 8.12 -14.27 11.14
N ILE A 15 9.29 -14.04 10.54
CA ILE A 15 9.62 -12.81 9.81
C ILE A 15 8.60 -12.59 8.67
N ILE A 16 7.98 -13.68 8.18
CA ILE A 16 6.96 -13.69 7.13
C ILE A 16 5.62 -13.15 7.62
N VAL A 17 5.24 -13.36 8.90
CA VAL A 17 3.92 -12.94 9.41
C VAL A 17 3.83 -11.42 9.57
N GLU A 18 4.85 -10.80 10.14
CA GLU A 18 4.85 -9.34 10.35
C GLU A 18 4.98 -8.57 9.04
N GLU A 19 5.83 -9.04 8.11
CA GLU A 19 5.92 -8.51 6.74
C GLU A 19 4.61 -8.68 5.98
N HIS A 20 4.02 -9.90 5.95
CA HIS A 20 2.72 -10.10 5.31
C HIS A 20 1.63 -9.22 5.92
N GLN A 21 1.66 -9.00 7.24
CA GLN A 21 0.68 -8.15 7.89
C GLN A 21 0.87 -6.68 7.49
N GLN A 22 2.11 -6.22 7.36
CA GLN A 22 2.41 -4.87 6.90
C GLN A 22 2.02 -4.66 5.44
N VAL A 23 2.41 -5.58 4.55
CA VAL A 23 2.03 -5.56 3.13
C VAL A 23 0.51 -5.55 2.99
N GLN A 24 -0.22 -6.41 3.72
CA GLN A 24 -1.69 -6.41 3.67
C GLN A 24 -2.33 -5.12 4.18
N ARG A 25 -1.77 -4.51 5.24
CA ARG A 25 -2.26 -3.21 5.73
C ARG A 25 -2.04 -2.12 4.69
N GLU A 26 -0.90 -2.14 4.00
CA GLU A 26 -0.56 -1.18 2.97
C GLU A 26 -1.43 -1.37 1.72
N GLU A 27 -1.60 -2.59 1.22
CA GLU A 27 -2.50 -2.90 0.10
C GLU A 27 -3.95 -2.49 0.41
N LYS A 28 -4.40 -2.73 1.64
CA LYS A 28 -5.73 -2.30 2.09
C LYS A 28 -5.85 -0.78 2.14
N ALA A 29 -4.82 -0.07 2.62
CA ALA A 29 -4.79 1.38 2.60
C ALA A 29 -4.79 1.93 1.16
N ARG A 30 -3.99 1.36 0.26
CA ARG A 30 -3.97 1.71 -1.17
C ARG A 30 -5.34 1.53 -1.79
N THR A 31 -5.98 0.38 -1.57
CA THR A 31 -7.30 0.08 -2.12
C THR A 31 -8.36 1.07 -1.61
N ILE A 32 -8.36 1.40 -0.31
CA ILE A 32 -9.31 2.37 0.26
C ILE A 32 -9.07 3.78 -0.32
N LEU A 33 -7.80 4.19 -0.46
CA LEU A 33 -7.44 5.49 -1.03
C LEU A 33 -7.83 5.58 -2.52
N LEU A 34 -7.62 4.52 -3.29
CA LEU A 34 -8.04 4.45 -4.70
C LEU A 34 -9.57 4.45 -4.83
N SER A 35 -10.28 3.67 -4.02
CA SER A 35 -11.76 3.62 -4.02
C SER A 35 -12.43 4.92 -3.56
N ALA A 36 -11.70 5.78 -2.83
CA ALA A 36 -12.19 7.11 -2.46
C ALA A 36 -12.15 8.11 -3.63
N LEU A 37 -11.45 7.79 -4.72
CA LEU A 37 -11.42 8.56 -5.95
C LEU A 37 -12.49 8.03 -6.89
N LEU A 38 -13.26 8.93 -7.51
CA LEU A 38 -14.24 8.56 -8.53
C LEU A 38 -13.55 7.71 -9.60
N ASP A 39 -14.21 6.63 -10.02
CA ASP A 39 -13.68 5.58 -10.93
C ASP A 39 -13.04 6.15 -12.21
N GLU A 40 -13.50 7.33 -12.65
CA GLU A 40 -12.98 8.06 -13.82
C GLU A 40 -11.54 8.56 -13.64
N ASP A 41 -11.11 8.84 -12.41
CA ASP A 41 -9.79 9.40 -12.08
C ASP A 41 -8.78 8.36 -11.55
N MET A 42 -9.27 7.16 -11.26
CA MET A 42 -8.50 6.07 -10.66
C MET A 42 -7.25 5.69 -11.48
N GLY A 43 -7.35 5.73 -12.82
CA GLY A 43 -6.26 5.39 -13.74
C GLY A 43 -4.99 6.20 -13.52
N GLU A 44 -5.12 7.43 -13.03
CA GLU A 44 -4.01 8.34 -12.76
C GLU A 44 -3.26 8.02 -11.46
N PHE A 45 -3.76 7.11 -10.62
CA PHE A 45 -3.13 6.75 -9.35
C PHE A 45 -2.73 5.26 -9.28
N TYR A 46 -3.23 4.42 -10.19
CA TYR A 46 -2.94 2.97 -10.22
C TYR A 46 -1.46 2.63 -10.43
N HIS A 47 -0.67 3.54 -11.02
CA HIS A 47 0.75 3.33 -11.25
C HIS A 47 1.62 3.62 -10.01
N MET A 48 1.04 4.14 -8.93
CA MET A 48 1.76 4.43 -7.68
C MET A 48 1.76 3.21 -6.77
N ILE A 49 2.95 2.83 -6.30
CA ILE A 49 3.18 1.64 -5.47
C ILE A 49 2.95 1.96 -3.98
N ASP A 50 3.31 3.15 -3.54
CA ASP A 50 3.21 3.56 -2.14
C ASP A 50 1.90 4.28 -1.81
N ALA A 51 1.25 3.88 -0.71
CA ALA A 51 0.05 4.57 -0.20
C ALA A 51 0.30 6.05 0.10
N ARG A 52 1.53 6.40 0.50
CA ARG A 52 1.94 7.79 0.79
C ARG A 52 1.97 8.62 -0.49
N ASP A 53 2.46 8.06 -1.59
CA ASP A 53 2.53 8.76 -2.87
C ASP A 53 1.15 8.95 -3.49
N ILE A 54 0.29 7.91 -3.39
CA ILE A 54 -1.14 8.03 -3.73
C ILE A 54 -1.77 9.18 -2.94
N TRP A 55 -1.60 9.22 -1.62
CA TRP A 55 -2.16 10.29 -0.79
C TRP A 55 -1.62 11.69 -1.15
N ASN A 56 -0.32 11.83 -1.39
CA ASN A 56 0.27 13.12 -1.79
C ASN A 56 -0.26 13.60 -3.14
N ALA A 57 -0.41 12.69 -4.10
CA ALA A 57 -0.96 13.02 -5.42
C ALA A 57 -2.44 13.43 -5.33
N ILE A 58 -3.24 12.72 -4.52
CA ILE A 58 -4.63 13.11 -4.20
C ILE A 58 -4.65 14.52 -3.58
N LYS A 59 -3.75 14.81 -2.64
CA LYS A 59 -3.64 16.13 -2.01
C LYS A 59 -3.20 17.22 -2.99
N ALA A 60 -2.36 16.92 -3.97
CA ALA A 60 -1.97 17.89 -5.00
C ALA A 60 -3.12 18.19 -5.97
N ARG A 61 -3.87 17.15 -6.39
CA ARG A 61 -4.96 17.28 -7.36
C ARG A 61 -6.23 17.88 -6.74
N PHE A 62 -6.62 17.43 -5.55
CA PHE A 62 -7.87 17.83 -4.89
C PHE A 62 -7.67 18.82 -3.73
N GLY A 63 -6.46 18.94 -3.19
CA GLY A 63 -6.13 19.89 -2.12
C GLY A 63 -5.75 21.29 -2.63
N GLY A 64 -5.75 21.50 -3.96
CA GLY A 64 -5.49 22.76 -4.63
C GLY A 64 -6.62 23.79 -4.47
N ASN A 65 -6.83 24.31 -3.26
CA ASN A 65 -7.58 25.55 -3.02
C ASN A 65 -6.75 26.82 -3.38
N ALA A 66 -5.85 26.73 -4.36
CA ALA A 66 -4.98 27.85 -4.73
C ALA A 66 -5.58 28.76 -5.83
N GLU A 67 -6.61 28.31 -6.55
CA GLU A 67 -7.20 29.04 -7.70
C GLU A 67 -8.70 29.34 -7.53
N SER A 68 -9.16 29.71 -6.34
CA SER A 68 -10.49 30.31 -6.16
C SER A 68 -10.42 31.53 -5.25
N LYS A 69 -9.52 32.45 -5.62
CA LYS A 69 -9.59 33.86 -5.25
C LYS A 69 -9.27 34.69 -6.50
N LYS A 70 -10.25 34.82 -7.38
CA LYS A 70 -10.30 35.92 -8.33
C LYS A 70 -11.74 36.37 -8.50
#